data_AF-E9CQQ9-F1
#
_entry.id   AF-E9CQQ9-F1
#
_cell.length_a   1.000
_cell.length_b   1.000
_cell.length_c   1.000
_cell.angle_alpha   90.00
_cell.angle_beta   90.00
_cell.angle_gamma   90.00
#
_symmetry.space_group_name_H-M   'P 1'
#
loop_
_entity.id
_entity.type
_entity.pdbx_description
1 polymer ?
#
loop_
_entity_poly.entity_id
_entity_poly.type
_entity_poly.pdbx_seq_one_letter_code
_entity_poly.pdbx_strand_id
1 'polypeptide(L)'
;AVIEKQKNINNPFLCQGDCGIKSGYWYIEGEERFSMRGVLTKQIIKGIEIRTPPYSSINDAIDGLLNIEKDLSICLAQCDLKLAIAAFNPVARKYKYQPPLNEWEILYREKNSGFNNADIALLTYGPDINISVPHISDKDIITAVQKLNYYAPEIVILTLNSPFYQEKRWKGLSKRTYNRANFRPACKGYINRGNALNISFIHAAKIAEEHGR
;
A
#
# COMPACT_ATOMS: atom_id res chain seq x y z
N ALA A 1 -20.83 0.82 -7.38
CA ALA A 1 -22.11 0.35 -6.79
C ALA A 1 -21.95 -0.84 -5.84
N VAL A 2 -21.55 -2.05 -6.28
CA VAL A 2 -21.49 -3.24 -5.38
C VAL A 2 -20.21 -3.32 -4.55
N ILE A 3 -19.04 -3.04 -5.13
CA ILE A 3 -17.73 -3.07 -4.44
C ILE A 3 -17.59 -1.92 -3.42
N GLU A 4 -18.38 -0.86 -3.59
CA GLU A 4 -18.44 0.31 -2.69
C GLU A 4 -19.31 0.07 -1.44
N LYS A 5 -19.94 -1.10 -1.29
CA LYS A 5 -20.61 -1.50 -0.03
C LYS A 5 -19.57 -1.87 1.02
N GLN A 6 -18.85 -0.86 1.49
CA GLN A 6 -17.80 -0.99 2.48
C GLN A 6 -18.41 -1.19 3.87
N LYS A 7 -17.97 -2.24 4.57
CA LYS A 7 -18.20 -2.37 6.01
C LYS A 7 -17.27 -1.41 6.76
N ASN A 8 -17.77 -0.86 7.88
CA ASN A 8 -17.01 -0.04 8.82
C ASN A 8 -16.41 1.25 8.23
N ILE A 9 -17.23 1.97 7.46
CA ILE A 9 -16.99 3.38 7.14
C ILE A 9 -16.88 4.14 8.48
N ASN A 10 -15.81 4.93 8.66
CA ASN A 10 -15.48 5.68 9.89
C ASN A 10 -14.88 4.89 11.07
N ASN A 11 -14.22 3.75 10.85
CA ASN A 11 -13.43 3.11 11.91
C ASN A 11 -12.29 4.05 12.38
N PRO A 12 -12.22 4.45 13.67
CA PRO A 12 -11.24 5.41 14.17
C PRO A 12 -9.79 4.89 14.10
N PHE A 13 -9.61 3.56 14.04
CA PHE A 13 -8.29 2.94 13.91
C PHE A 13 -7.76 2.91 12.47
N LEU A 14 -8.56 3.37 11.50
CA LEU A 14 -8.17 3.39 10.09
C LEU A 14 -8.00 4.84 9.62
N CYS A 15 -6.76 5.21 9.26
CA CYS A 15 -6.53 6.46 8.54
C CYS A 15 -7.39 6.48 7.27
N GLN A 16 -8.16 7.56 7.09
CA GLN A 16 -8.88 7.83 5.87
C GLN A 16 -7.93 8.46 4.86
N GLY A 17 -8.11 8.10 3.59
CA GLY A 17 -7.35 8.67 2.48
C GLY A 17 -8.01 9.93 1.93
N ASP A 18 -7.27 10.63 1.08
CA ASP A 18 -7.78 11.82 0.41
C ASP A 18 -8.99 11.46 -0.48
N CYS A 19 -9.90 12.43 -0.64
CA CYS A 19 -11.11 12.32 -1.47
C CYS A 19 -12.07 11.17 -1.10
N GLY A 20 -11.94 10.57 0.09
CA GLY A 20 -12.85 9.51 0.57
C GLY A 20 -12.64 8.15 -0.09
N ILE A 21 -11.55 7.95 -0.85
CA ILE A 21 -11.29 6.69 -1.57
C ILE A 21 -10.91 5.56 -0.61
N LYS A 22 -10.13 5.86 0.44
CA LYS A 22 -9.66 4.86 1.41
C LYS A 22 -10.57 4.82 2.64
N SER A 23 -11.73 4.20 2.51
CA SER A 23 -12.68 3.97 3.61
C SER A 23 -13.00 2.48 3.79
N GLY A 24 -13.21 2.05 5.03
CA GLY A 24 -13.58 0.66 5.37
C GLY A 24 -12.44 -0.37 5.28
N TYR A 25 -12.81 -1.64 5.37
CA TYR A 25 -11.88 -2.78 5.36
C TYR A 25 -11.41 -3.20 3.97
N TRP A 26 -11.98 -2.63 2.90
CA TRP A 26 -11.39 -2.72 1.57
C TRP A 26 -11.75 -1.49 0.74
N TYR A 27 -10.91 -1.19 -0.25
CA TYR A 27 -11.19 -0.15 -1.22
C TYR A 27 -10.53 -0.45 -2.56
N ILE A 28 -11.05 0.18 -3.62
CA ILE A 28 -10.47 0.11 -4.95
C ILE A 28 -9.17 0.92 -4.94
N GLU A 29 -8.05 0.27 -5.16
CA GLU A 29 -6.74 0.91 -5.33
C GLU A 29 -6.54 1.23 -6.82
N GLY A 30 -5.93 2.37 -7.11
CA GLY A 30 -5.77 2.80 -8.50
C GLY A 30 -4.91 4.05 -8.67
N GLU A 31 -4.94 4.55 -9.90
CA GLU A 31 -4.40 5.86 -10.24
C GLU A 31 -5.52 6.89 -10.26
N GLU A 32 -5.49 7.86 -9.36
CA GLU A 32 -6.38 9.02 -9.41
C GLU A 32 -5.95 9.97 -10.54
N ARG A 33 -6.94 10.42 -11.32
CA ARG A 33 -6.78 11.35 -12.44
C ARG A 33 -7.51 12.63 -12.15
N PHE A 34 -6.90 13.75 -12.49
CA PHE A 34 -7.38 15.08 -12.16
C PHE A 34 -7.54 15.93 -13.42
N SER A 35 -8.47 16.88 -13.39
CA SER A 35 -8.53 17.95 -14.38
C SER A 35 -7.39 18.95 -14.21
N MET A 36 -7.23 19.86 -15.18
CA MET A 36 -6.31 21.00 -15.08
C MET A 36 -6.57 21.93 -13.87
N ARG A 37 -7.76 21.81 -13.24
CA ARG A 37 -8.15 22.58 -12.05
C ARG A 37 -7.95 21.79 -10.74
N GLY A 38 -7.37 20.59 -10.79
CA GLY A 38 -7.17 19.74 -9.62
C GLY A 38 -8.43 19.03 -9.10
N VAL A 39 -9.49 18.99 -9.91
CA VAL A 39 -10.71 18.23 -9.57
C VAL A 39 -10.51 16.78 -10.00
N LEU A 40 -10.77 15.82 -9.12
CA LEU A 40 -10.75 14.39 -9.43
C LEU A 40 -11.77 14.08 -10.53
N THR A 41 -11.32 13.47 -11.63
CA THR A 41 -12.16 13.15 -12.79
C THR A 41 -12.34 11.67 -13.01
N LYS A 42 -11.36 10.85 -12.62
CA LYS A 42 -11.38 9.40 -12.84
C LYS A 42 -10.43 8.68 -11.86
N GLN A 43 -10.70 7.40 -11.63
CA GLN A 43 -9.74 6.48 -11.03
C GLN A 43 -9.47 5.31 -12.00
N ILE A 44 -8.22 5.08 -12.36
CA ILE A 44 -7.80 3.91 -13.14
C ILE A 44 -7.57 2.76 -12.16
N ILE A 45 -8.39 1.71 -12.26
CA ILE A 45 -8.35 0.60 -11.31
C ILE A 45 -7.07 -0.21 -11.48
N LYS A 46 -6.35 -0.41 -10.37
CA LYS A 46 -5.19 -1.29 -10.26
C LYS A 46 -5.57 -2.62 -9.60
N GLY A 47 -6.42 -2.56 -8.58
CA GLY A 47 -6.83 -3.71 -7.78
C GLY A 47 -7.69 -3.30 -6.57
N ILE A 48 -7.73 -4.17 -5.57
CA ILE A 48 -8.43 -3.93 -4.31
C ILE A 48 -7.41 -4.10 -3.18
N GLU A 49 -7.38 -3.16 -2.24
CA GLU A 49 -6.60 -3.28 -1.01
C GLU A 49 -7.53 -3.72 0.12
N ILE A 50 -7.15 -4.77 0.85
CA ILE A 50 -7.79 -5.19 2.11
C ILE A 50 -7.02 -4.59 3.28
N ARG A 51 -7.75 -4.09 4.28
CA ARG A 51 -7.22 -3.52 5.52
C ARG A 51 -7.88 -4.17 6.72
N THR A 52 -7.07 -4.70 7.61
CA THR A 52 -7.51 -5.20 8.90
C THR A 52 -7.54 -4.07 9.94
N PRO A 53 -8.40 -4.14 10.96
CA PRO A 53 -8.18 -3.40 12.20
C PRO A 53 -6.90 -3.92 12.91
N PRO A 54 -6.38 -3.20 13.91
CA PRO A 54 -5.31 -3.74 14.75
C PRO A 54 -5.81 -4.93 15.57
N TYR A 55 -4.94 -5.93 15.74
CA TYR A 55 -5.18 -7.12 16.54
C TYR A 55 -4.05 -7.32 17.54
N SER A 56 -4.36 -7.90 18.70
CA SER A 56 -3.38 -8.21 19.75
C SER A 56 -2.66 -9.54 19.54
N SER A 57 -3.08 -10.35 18.57
CA SER A 57 -2.44 -11.62 18.24
C SER A 57 -2.33 -11.83 16.72
N ILE A 58 -1.34 -12.61 16.30
CA ILE A 58 -1.15 -12.97 14.89
C ILE A 58 -2.32 -13.81 14.38
N ASN A 59 -2.83 -14.74 15.19
CA ASN A 59 -3.93 -15.61 14.80
C ASN A 59 -5.21 -14.80 14.56
N ASP A 60 -5.54 -13.86 15.46
CA ASP A 60 -6.72 -13.00 15.28
C ASP A 60 -6.57 -12.09 14.05
N ALA A 61 -5.35 -11.64 13.74
CA ALA A 61 -5.08 -10.86 12.54
C ALA A 61 -5.31 -11.68 11.26
N ILE A 62 -4.87 -12.94 11.25
CA ILE A 62 -5.07 -13.87 10.13
C ILE A 62 -6.56 -14.18 9.98
N ASP A 63 -7.25 -14.52 11.06
CA ASP A 63 -8.68 -14.82 11.03
C ASP A 63 -9.50 -13.60 10.57
N GLY A 64 -9.13 -12.41 11.05
CA GLY A 64 -9.69 -11.14 10.60
C GLY A 64 -9.52 -10.92 9.10
N LEU A 65 -8.30 -11.11 8.58
CA LEU A 65 -8.01 -10.99 7.15
C LEU A 65 -8.83 -11.98 6.31
N LEU A 66 -8.87 -13.25 6.71
CA LEU A 66 -9.60 -14.30 5.98
C LEU A 66 -11.12 -14.05 5.97
N ASN A 67 -11.68 -13.55 7.07
CA ASN A 67 -13.08 -13.16 7.13
C ASN A 67 -13.40 -12.00 6.18
N ILE A 68 -12.54 -10.97 6.14
CA ILE A 68 -12.69 -9.84 5.22
C ILE A 68 -12.55 -10.31 3.76
N GLU A 69 -11.57 -11.17 3.46
CA GLU A 69 -11.37 -11.75 2.12
C GLU A 69 -12.58 -12.56 1.65
N LYS A 70 -13.17 -13.36 2.55
CA LYS A 70 -14.37 -14.16 2.27
C LYS A 70 -15.57 -13.26 1.95
N ASP A 71 -15.79 -12.21 2.75
CA ASP A 71 -16.85 -11.23 2.50
C ASP A 71 -16.66 -10.53 1.15
N LEU A 72 -15.42 -10.10 0.85
CA LEU A 72 -15.09 -9.48 -0.43
C LEU A 72 -15.33 -10.43 -1.60
N SER A 73 -14.96 -11.70 -1.47
CA SER A 73 -15.17 -12.71 -2.50
C SER A 73 -16.65 -12.92 -2.82
N ILE A 74 -17.52 -12.89 -1.80
CA ILE A 74 -18.98 -12.94 -1.99
C ILE A 74 -19.47 -11.72 -2.77
N CYS A 75 -18.99 -10.52 -2.43
CA CYS A 75 -19.33 -9.29 -3.16
C CYS A 75 -18.85 -9.32 -4.61
N LEU A 76 -17.62 -9.79 -4.88
CA LEU A 76 -17.06 -9.87 -6.23
C LEU A 76 -17.80 -10.90 -7.11
N ALA A 77 -18.24 -12.01 -6.52
CA ALA A 77 -19.00 -13.03 -7.24
C ALA A 77 -20.33 -12.50 -7.80
N GLN A 78 -20.93 -11.48 -7.16
CA GLN A 78 -22.14 -10.80 -7.68
C GLN A 78 -21.89 -10.03 -8.99
N CYS A 79 -20.63 -9.86 -9.38
CA CYS A 79 -20.21 -9.18 -10.60
C CYS A 79 -19.38 -10.08 -11.51
N ASP A 80 -19.44 -11.41 -11.33
CA ASP A 80 -18.62 -12.40 -12.06
C ASP A 80 -17.10 -12.18 -11.92
N LEU A 81 -16.67 -11.55 -10.82
CA LEU A 81 -15.27 -11.29 -10.50
C LEU A 81 -14.75 -12.25 -9.43
N LYS A 82 -13.43 -12.46 -9.42
CA LYS A 82 -12.70 -13.26 -8.43
C LYS A 82 -11.44 -12.53 -7.99
N LEU A 83 -10.97 -12.82 -6.77
CA LEU A 83 -9.67 -12.38 -6.30
C LEU A 83 -8.56 -13.15 -7.03
N ALA A 84 -7.48 -12.44 -7.34
CA ALA A 84 -6.26 -13.01 -7.89
C ALA A 84 -5.06 -12.44 -7.11
N ILE A 85 -4.12 -13.30 -6.76
CA ILE A 85 -2.91 -12.92 -6.02
C ILE A 85 -1.76 -12.84 -7.02
N ALA A 86 -1.18 -11.66 -7.18
CA ALA A 86 0.03 -11.45 -7.94
C ALA A 86 0.86 -10.38 -7.25
N ALA A 87 2.17 -10.57 -7.09
CA ALA A 87 3.03 -9.52 -6.53
C ALA A 87 3.47 -8.47 -7.59
N PHE A 88 3.37 -8.82 -8.87
CA PHE A 88 3.63 -7.94 -10.00
C PHE A 88 2.63 -8.25 -11.12
N ASN A 89 2.21 -7.25 -11.89
CA ASN A 89 1.34 -7.45 -13.05
C ASN A 89 2.03 -8.40 -14.06
N PRO A 90 1.48 -9.60 -14.32
CA PRO A 90 2.19 -10.61 -15.10
C PRO A 90 2.27 -10.26 -16.59
N VAL A 91 1.42 -9.36 -17.09
CA VAL A 91 1.29 -9.03 -18.52
C VAL A 91 2.01 -7.73 -18.87
N ALA A 92 1.80 -6.68 -18.09
CA ALA A 92 2.27 -5.34 -18.41
C ALA A 92 3.80 -5.21 -18.27
N ARG A 93 4.45 -4.74 -19.34
CA ARG A 93 5.90 -4.45 -19.33
C ARG A 93 6.24 -3.25 -18.44
N LYS A 94 5.46 -2.17 -18.58
CA LYS A 94 5.59 -0.88 -17.88
C LYS A 94 4.23 -0.24 -17.77
N TYR A 95 4.02 0.56 -16.73
CA TYR A 95 2.80 1.37 -16.63
C TYR A 95 2.91 2.51 -17.64
N LYS A 96 1.83 2.76 -18.36
CA LYS A 96 1.71 3.90 -19.28
C LYS A 96 0.48 4.69 -18.90
N TYR A 97 0.68 5.95 -18.55
CA TYR A 97 -0.42 6.88 -18.34
C TYR A 97 -1.20 7.04 -19.64
N GLN A 98 -2.47 6.66 -19.62
CA GLN A 98 -3.35 6.78 -20.78
C GLN A 98 -4.71 7.36 -20.36
N PRO A 99 -5.00 8.64 -20.68
CA PRO A 99 -4.14 9.59 -21.40
C PRO A 99 -2.86 9.96 -20.60
N PRO A 100 -1.84 10.59 -21.23
CA PRO A 100 -0.70 11.17 -20.50
C PRO A 100 -1.16 12.07 -19.35
N LEU A 101 -0.27 12.27 -18.37
CA LEU A 101 -0.53 13.20 -17.27
C LEU A 101 -0.64 14.63 -17.82
N ASN A 102 -1.59 15.40 -17.31
CA ASN A 102 -1.68 16.83 -17.60
C ASN A 102 -0.75 17.66 -16.69
N GLU A 103 -0.61 18.95 -16.98
CA GLU A 103 0.30 19.84 -16.26
C GLU A 103 0.00 19.91 -14.75
N TRP A 104 -1.28 19.94 -14.38
CA TRP A 104 -1.66 19.95 -12.97
C TRP A 104 -1.23 18.66 -12.28
N GLU A 105 -1.47 17.50 -12.91
CA GLU A 105 -1.09 16.19 -12.36
C GLU A 105 0.43 16.06 -12.22
N ILE A 106 1.20 16.58 -13.18
CA ILE A 106 2.67 16.59 -13.13
C ILE A 106 3.13 17.42 -11.92
N LEU A 107 2.69 18.68 -11.82
CA LEU A 107 3.07 19.57 -10.73
C LEU A 107 2.64 19.04 -9.35
N TYR A 108 1.45 18.44 -9.27
CA TYR A 108 0.97 17.82 -8.04
C TYR A 108 1.86 16.65 -7.62
N ARG A 109 2.25 15.77 -8.55
CA ARG A 109 3.11 14.62 -8.25
C ARG A 109 4.53 15.04 -7.89
N GLU A 110 5.11 16.04 -8.54
CA GLU A 110 6.43 16.60 -8.22
C GLU A 110 6.51 17.17 -6.80
N LYS A 111 5.43 17.80 -6.33
CA LYS A 111 5.34 18.34 -4.96
C LYS A 111 5.11 17.26 -3.89
N ASN A 112 4.67 16.08 -4.27
CA ASN A 112 4.25 15.02 -3.36
C ASN A 112 5.12 13.78 -3.55
N SER A 113 6.16 13.64 -2.71
CA SER A 113 7.12 12.54 -2.76
C SER A 113 6.51 11.13 -2.68
N GLY A 114 5.27 11.01 -2.19
CA GLY A 114 4.49 9.76 -2.23
C GLY A 114 4.26 9.20 -3.64
N PHE A 115 4.28 10.07 -4.66
CA PHE A 115 4.13 9.67 -6.07
C PHE A 115 5.45 9.30 -6.75
N ASN A 116 6.59 9.41 -6.05
CA ASN A 116 7.87 8.95 -6.59
C ASN A 116 7.77 7.46 -6.96
N ASN A 117 8.08 7.13 -8.21
CA ASN A 117 7.99 5.78 -8.79
C ASN A 117 6.57 5.19 -8.77
N ALA A 118 5.53 6.03 -8.91
CA ALA A 118 4.13 5.59 -8.97
C ALA A 118 3.88 4.60 -10.11
N ASP A 119 4.57 4.74 -11.25
CA ASP A 119 4.51 3.82 -12.38
C ASP A 119 4.94 2.39 -12.01
N ILE A 120 5.93 2.24 -11.11
CA ILE A 120 6.32 0.95 -10.54
C ILE A 120 5.25 0.48 -9.55
N ALA A 121 4.79 1.37 -8.65
CA ALA A 121 3.80 1.03 -7.64
C ALA A 121 2.50 0.50 -8.25
N LEU A 122 2.05 1.08 -9.37
CA LEU A 122 0.84 0.70 -10.12
C LEU A 122 0.95 -0.66 -10.82
N LEU A 123 2.13 -1.29 -10.86
CA LEU A 123 2.32 -2.66 -11.33
C LEU A 123 2.65 -3.65 -10.23
N THR A 124 2.81 -3.19 -8.98
CA THR A 124 3.22 -4.04 -7.85
C THR A 124 2.10 -4.16 -6.83
N TYR A 125 1.97 -5.35 -6.26
CA TYR A 125 1.08 -5.61 -5.15
C TYR A 125 1.88 -6.30 -4.06
N GLY A 126 1.46 -6.17 -2.82
CA GLY A 126 2.07 -6.89 -1.72
C GLY A 126 1.42 -6.50 -0.41
N PRO A 127 1.49 -7.39 0.58
CA PRO A 127 0.99 -7.07 1.91
C PRO A 127 1.89 -6.02 2.56
N ASP A 128 1.25 -5.11 3.29
CA ASP A 128 1.93 -4.27 4.29
C ASP A 128 1.57 -4.83 5.66
N ILE A 129 2.60 -5.18 6.46
CA ILE A 129 2.44 -5.62 7.85
C ILE A 129 2.69 -4.41 8.74
N ASN A 130 1.75 -4.14 9.64
CA ASN A 130 1.82 -3.02 10.57
C ASN A 130 1.91 -3.56 11.98
N ILE A 131 2.91 -3.11 12.74
CA ILE A 131 3.18 -3.57 14.11
C ILE A 131 3.26 -2.34 14.97
N SER A 132 2.38 -2.24 15.96
CA SER A 132 2.38 -1.13 16.92
C SER A 132 2.89 -1.61 18.27
N VAL A 133 3.85 -0.89 18.85
CA VAL A 133 4.36 -1.16 20.20
C VAL A 133 3.98 0.00 21.11
N PRO A 134 2.97 -0.15 21.99
CA PRO A 134 2.54 0.93 22.88
C PRO A 134 3.69 1.44 23.75
N HIS A 135 3.76 2.75 23.93
CA HIS A 135 4.73 3.44 24.80
C HIS A 135 6.21 3.29 24.43
N ILE A 136 6.53 2.76 23.24
CA ILE A 136 7.91 2.71 22.74
C ILE A 136 8.46 4.14 22.55
N SER A 137 9.73 4.37 22.86
CA SER A 137 10.33 5.70 22.68
C SER A 137 10.64 5.99 21.21
N ASP A 138 10.64 7.26 20.80
CA ASP A 138 11.03 7.66 19.43
C ASP A 138 12.43 7.13 19.05
N LYS A 139 13.36 7.09 20.02
CA LYS A 139 14.71 6.54 19.84
C LYS A 139 14.69 5.05 19.54
N ASP A 140 13.86 4.29 20.24
CA ASP A 140 13.75 2.85 20.04
C ASP A 140 13.03 2.51 18.73
N ILE A 141 12.03 3.31 18.34
CA ILE A 141 11.40 3.24 17.00
C ILE A 141 12.46 3.40 15.92
N ILE A 142 13.25 4.49 15.97
CA ILE A 142 14.30 4.77 14.98
C ILE A 142 15.30 3.59 14.92
N THR A 143 15.73 3.10 16.07
CA THR A 143 16.68 1.98 16.16
C THR A 143 16.11 0.68 15.55
N ALA A 144 14.85 0.36 15.85
CA ALA A 144 14.18 -0.82 15.30
C ALA A 144 14.04 -0.73 13.78
N VAL A 145 13.59 0.41 13.26
CA VAL A 145 13.40 0.63 11.82
C VAL A 145 14.72 0.60 11.07
N GLN A 146 15.80 1.15 11.64
CA GLN A 146 17.14 1.05 11.07
C GLN A 146 17.59 -0.41 10.95
N LYS A 147 17.40 -1.22 12.00
CA LYS A 147 17.73 -2.65 11.98
C LYS A 147 16.89 -3.42 10.95
N LEU A 148 15.59 -3.18 10.89
CA LEU A 148 14.69 -3.85 9.95
C LEU A 148 15.03 -3.51 8.49
N ASN A 149 15.44 -2.27 8.20
CA ASN A 149 15.93 -1.91 6.88
C ASN A 149 17.31 -2.49 6.58
N TYR A 150 18.20 -2.59 7.57
CA TYR A 150 19.50 -3.24 7.42
C TYR A 150 19.36 -4.72 7.04
N TYR A 151 18.47 -5.46 7.71
CA TYR A 151 18.20 -6.88 7.43
C TYR A 151 17.13 -7.13 6.35
N ALA A 152 16.71 -6.08 5.64
CA ALA A 152 15.69 -6.20 4.60
C ALA A 152 16.03 -7.24 3.52
N PRO A 153 17.29 -7.36 3.02
CA PRO A 153 17.62 -8.36 2.01
C PRO A 153 17.31 -9.79 2.47
N GLU A 154 17.64 -10.14 3.72
CA GLU A 154 17.41 -11.46 4.30
C GLU A 154 15.93 -11.73 4.54
N ILE A 155 15.19 -10.74 5.05
CA ILE A 155 13.75 -10.85 5.31
C ILE A 155 12.97 -11.04 4.00
N VAL A 156 13.31 -10.26 2.97
CA VAL A 156 12.57 -10.25 1.70
C VAL A 156 12.68 -11.60 0.96
N ILE A 157 13.78 -12.35 1.14
CA ILE A 157 13.95 -13.67 0.52
C ILE A 157 12.81 -14.63 0.87
N LEU A 158 12.27 -14.54 2.08
CA LEU A 158 11.16 -15.38 2.56
C LEU A 158 9.81 -15.06 1.88
N THR A 159 9.73 -13.95 1.15
CA THR A 159 8.47 -13.42 0.58
C THR A 159 8.56 -13.19 -0.93
N LEU A 160 9.61 -13.72 -1.58
CA LEU A 160 9.81 -13.55 -3.02
C LEU A 160 8.66 -14.17 -3.80
N ASN A 161 7.90 -13.28 -4.46
CA ASN A 161 6.74 -13.63 -5.28
C ASN A 161 6.75 -12.72 -6.52
N SER A 162 6.10 -13.11 -7.62
CA SER A 162 6.19 -12.63 -9.02
C SER A 162 7.27 -13.30 -9.89
N PRO A 163 7.14 -14.61 -10.16
CA PRO A 163 8.00 -15.34 -11.08
C PRO A 163 7.63 -15.14 -12.56
N PHE A 164 6.65 -14.30 -12.90
CA PHE A 164 6.22 -14.04 -14.28
C PHE A 164 6.35 -12.55 -14.63
N TYR A 165 6.74 -12.28 -15.87
CA TYR A 165 6.85 -10.94 -16.45
C TYR A 165 6.65 -11.03 -17.97
N GLN A 166 5.76 -10.18 -18.51
CA GLN A 166 5.35 -10.22 -19.92
C GLN A 166 4.90 -11.61 -20.35
N GLU A 167 4.06 -12.24 -19.53
CA GLU A 167 3.46 -13.57 -19.75
C GLU A 167 4.50 -14.71 -19.84
N LYS A 168 5.75 -14.43 -19.47
CA LYS A 168 6.86 -15.38 -19.49
C LYS A 168 7.47 -15.54 -18.10
N ARG A 169 8.07 -16.69 -17.85
CA ARG A 169 8.84 -16.92 -16.62
C ARG A 169 9.99 -15.91 -16.54
N TRP A 170 10.03 -15.16 -15.46
CA TRP A 170 11.14 -14.28 -15.11
C TRP A 170 12.33 -15.14 -14.67
N LYS A 171 13.56 -14.74 -15.06
CA LYS A 171 14.77 -15.49 -14.71
C LYS A 171 15.12 -15.41 -13.22
N GLY A 172 14.69 -14.34 -12.54
CA GLY A 172 14.87 -14.18 -11.10
C GLY A 172 13.67 -14.69 -10.28
N LEU A 173 13.75 -14.53 -8.96
CA LEU A 173 12.76 -15.04 -8.02
C LEU A 173 11.56 -14.09 -7.80
N SER A 174 11.75 -12.79 -7.99
CA SER A 174 10.69 -11.79 -7.85
C SER A 174 10.94 -10.58 -8.74
N LYS A 175 10.06 -10.35 -9.72
CA LYS A 175 10.09 -9.14 -10.54
C LYS A 175 9.75 -7.88 -9.73
N ARG A 176 8.79 -8.00 -8.80
CA ARG A 176 8.43 -6.96 -7.83
C ARG A 176 9.65 -6.48 -7.06
N THR A 177 10.35 -7.39 -6.38
CA THR A 177 11.51 -7.02 -5.55
C THR A 177 12.61 -6.41 -6.41
N TYR A 178 12.93 -7.01 -7.56
CA TYR A 178 13.93 -6.48 -8.49
C TYR A 178 13.65 -5.03 -8.92
N ASN A 179 12.39 -4.69 -9.20
CA ASN A 179 12.01 -3.34 -9.61
C ASN A 179 11.82 -2.36 -8.43
N ARG A 180 11.45 -2.82 -7.23
CA ARG A 180 10.96 -1.95 -6.15
C ARG A 180 11.99 -1.73 -5.03
N ALA A 181 12.90 -2.66 -4.79
CA ALA A 181 13.77 -2.67 -3.61
C ALA A 181 14.64 -1.40 -3.48
N ASN A 182 15.07 -0.81 -4.60
CA ASN A 182 15.93 0.38 -4.59
C ASN A 182 15.19 1.69 -4.32
N PHE A 183 13.86 1.69 -4.32
CA PHE A 183 13.06 2.93 -4.31
C PHE A 183 12.29 3.15 -3.02
N ARG A 184 12.16 2.12 -2.18
CA ARG A 184 11.38 2.22 -0.95
C ARG A 184 12.07 1.47 0.18
N PRO A 185 12.09 2.03 1.40
CA PRO A 185 12.53 1.29 2.56
C PRO A 185 11.61 0.08 2.79
N ALA A 186 12.17 -0.99 3.34
CA ALA A 186 11.42 -2.19 3.69
C ALA A 186 10.54 -1.96 4.93
N CYS A 187 11.00 -1.11 5.85
CA CYS A 187 10.27 -0.73 7.06
C CYS A 187 10.21 0.79 7.19
N LYS A 188 9.07 1.29 7.65
CA LYS A 188 8.84 2.69 7.99
C LYS A 188 8.49 2.78 9.47
N GLY A 189 8.94 3.82 10.15
CA GLY A 189 8.52 4.11 11.53
C GLY A 189 7.77 5.42 11.64
N TYR A 190 6.84 5.48 12.58
CA TYR A 190 6.04 6.66 12.84
C TYR A 190 6.29 7.21 14.25
N ILE A 191 6.84 8.43 14.32
CA ILE A 191 7.19 9.13 15.57
C ILE A 191 6.32 10.37 15.78
N ASN A 192 6.40 10.97 16.96
CA ASN A 192 5.65 12.18 17.26
C ASN A 192 6.07 13.34 16.35
N ARG A 193 5.08 14.09 15.85
CA ARG A 193 5.28 15.16 14.83
C ARG A 193 6.30 16.22 15.24
N GLY A 194 6.44 16.50 16.53
CA GLY A 194 7.41 17.47 17.07
C GLY A 194 8.88 17.04 16.93
N ASN A 195 9.15 15.77 16.64
CA ASN A 195 10.48 15.18 16.61
C ASN A 195 10.89 14.71 15.20
N ALA A 196 10.15 15.10 14.15
CA ALA A 196 10.35 14.59 12.80
C ALA A 196 11.77 14.91 12.28
N LEU A 197 12.58 13.86 12.12
CA LEU A 197 13.91 13.92 11.53
C LEU A 197 13.82 13.84 10.01
N ASN A 198 14.77 14.44 9.28
CA ASN A 198 14.89 14.30 7.83
C ASN A 198 15.51 12.93 7.45
N ILE A 199 14.83 11.85 7.86
CA ILE A 199 15.23 10.45 7.60
C ILE A 199 14.14 9.84 6.71
N SER A 200 14.52 9.31 5.54
CA SER A 200 13.59 8.92 4.48
C SER A 200 12.57 7.83 4.87
N PHE A 201 12.83 7.06 5.93
CA PHE A 201 12.00 5.97 6.42
C PHE A 201 11.36 6.25 7.80
N ILE A 202 11.54 7.46 8.35
CA ILE A 202 10.87 7.89 9.58
C ILE A 202 9.87 8.99 9.21
N HIS A 203 8.64 8.84 9.68
CA HIS A 203 7.54 9.72 9.36
C HIS A 203 6.89 10.27 10.63
N ALA A 204 6.25 11.43 10.52
CA ALA A 204 5.38 11.93 11.58
C ALA A 204 4.07 11.14 11.58
N ALA A 205 3.66 10.65 12.75
CA ALA A 205 2.34 10.07 12.96
C ALA A 205 1.24 11.10 12.64
N LYS A 206 0.22 10.69 11.87
CA LYS A 206 -0.93 11.54 11.51
C LYS A 206 -2.01 11.56 12.58
N ILE A 207 -2.15 10.44 13.30
CA ILE A 207 -3.05 10.24 14.44
C ILE A 207 -2.24 9.64 15.59
N ALA A 208 -2.76 9.72 16.82
CA ALA A 208 -2.03 9.24 18.00
C ALA A 208 -1.72 7.73 17.92
N GLU A 209 -2.63 6.96 17.34
CA GLU A 209 -2.56 5.51 17.18
C GLU A 209 -1.50 5.07 16.15
N GLU A 210 -0.97 5.99 15.33
CA GLU A 210 0.15 5.70 14.44
C GLU A 210 1.50 5.78 15.17
N HIS A 211 1.60 6.40 16.35
CA HIS A 211 2.87 6.42 17.09
C HIS A 211 3.32 5.00 17.47
N GLY A 212 4.59 4.68 17.20
CA GLY A 212 5.13 3.36 17.48
C GLY A 212 4.70 2.27 16.49
N ARG A 213 4.09 2.65 15.36
CA ARG A 213 3.82 1.80 14.20
C ARG A 213 5.00 1.75 13.22
#